data_AF-A0A1X2HXI8-F1
#
_entry.id   AF-A0A1X2HXI8-F1
#
_cell.length_a   1.000
_cell.length_b   1.000
_cell.length_c   1.000
_cell.angle_alpha   90.00
_cell.angle_beta   90.00
_cell.angle_gamma   90.00
#
_symmetry.space_group_name_H-M   'P 1'
#
loop_
_entity.id
_entity.type
_entity.pdbx_description
1 polymer ?
#
loop_
_entity_poly.entity_id
_entity_poly.type
_entity_poly.pdbx_seq_one_letter_code
_entity_poly.pdbx_strand_id
1 'polypeptide(L)'
;SRFQPSSSPNCLFCSYANEDLHHLFLSCPTKWNVWSEAFQALLFQIHLTPNLLQSFLRFLRMPTDPSLHTTIWILCSCTLQAIWRFHWQQVIHDVPFHTPRII
;
A
#
# COMPACT_ATOMS: atom_id res chain seq x y z
N SER A 1 9.65 32.30 -2.23
CA SER A 1 9.11 30.94 -2.00
C SER A 1 10.23 30.10 -1.40
N ARG A 2 10.23 29.87 -0.08
CA ARG A 2 11.29 29.07 0.57
C ARG A 2 10.90 27.60 0.45
N PHE A 3 11.60 26.86 -0.40
CA PHE A 3 11.74 25.42 -0.22
C PHE A 3 12.41 25.22 1.14
N GLN A 4 11.73 24.56 2.09
CA GLN A 4 12.34 24.04 3.31
C GLN A 4 12.58 22.54 3.09
N PRO A 5 13.80 22.09 2.73
CA PRO A 5 14.12 20.68 2.73
C PRO A 5 14.55 20.30 4.15
N SER A 6 13.58 20.17 5.05
CA SER A 6 13.82 19.62 6.39
C SER A 6 12.78 18.59 6.78
N SER A 7 12.20 17.90 5.80
CA SER A 7 11.55 16.61 6.06
C SER A 7 12.65 15.56 6.16
N SER A 8 12.76 14.91 7.31
CA SER A 8 13.52 13.67 7.43
C SER A 8 13.22 12.77 6.23
N PRO A 9 14.20 12.09 5.62
CA PRO A 9 13.90 11.16 4.53
C PRO A 9 13.05 9.98 5.03
N ASN A 10 12.97 9.80 6.35
CA ASN A 10 12.20 8.75 6.98
C ASN A 10 10.70 8.90 6.73
N CYS A 11 10.07 7.76 6.48
CA CYS A 11 8.63 7.58 6.41
C CYS A 11 7.92 8.24 7.59
N LEU A 12 6.99 9.15 7.31
CA LEU A 12 6.18 9.82 8.34
C LEU A 12 5.30 8.86 9.17
N PHE A 13 5.12 7.62 8.71
CA PHE A 13 4.16 6.66 9.28
C PHE A 13 4.82 5.60 10.15
N CYS A 14 6.08 5.23 9.88
CA CYS A 14 6.82 4.24 10.66
C CYS A 14 8.17 4.73 11.17
N SER A 15 8.63 5.90 10.72
CA SER A 15 9.87 6.58 11.14
C SER A 15 11.17 5.79 10.94
N TYR A 16 11.12 4.61 10.30
CA TYR A 16 12.22 3.65 10.29
C TYR A 16 13.04 3.60 8.99
N ALA A 17 12.43 3.87 7.85
CA ALA A 17 13.08 3.75 6.55
C ALA A 17 12.81 4.98 5.68
N ASN A 18 13.70 5.23 4.71
CA ASN A 18 13.48 6.27 3.72
C ASN A 18 12.23 5.96 2.88
N GLU A 19 11.42 6.97 2.59
CA GLU A 19 10.24 6.79 1.75
C GLU A 19 10.65 6.70 0.27
N ASP A 20 10.72 5.47 -0.25
CA ASP A 20 10.75 5.18 -1.69
C ASP A 20 9.48 4.42 -2.14
N LEU A 21 9.34 4.13 -3.44
CA LEU A 21 8.15 3.41 -3.95
C LEU A 21 8.00 2.02 -3.34
N HIS A 22 9.11 1.35 -3.02
CA HIS A 22 9.07 0.03 -2.40
C HIS A 22 8.56 0.14 -0.96
N HIS A 23 9.04 1.12 -0.20
CA HIS A 23 8.58 1.35 1.15
C HIS A 23 7.13 1.82 1.19
N LEU A 24 6.77 2.77 0.31
CA LEU A 24 5.43 3.32 0.18
C LEU A 24 4.38 2.23 -0.07
N PHE A 25 4.65 1.27 -0.96
CA PHE A 25 3.64 0.31 -1.38
C PHE A 25 3.81 -1.11 -0.84
N LEU A 26 5.00 -1.52 -0.40
CA LEU A 26 5.28 -2.92 -0.08
C LEU A 26 5.81 -3.13 1.35
N SER A 27 6.74 -2.31 1.83
CA SER A 27 7.46 -2.62 3.08
C SER A 27 7.12 -1.76 4.30
N CYS A 28 6.38 -0.65 4.15
CA CYS A 28 5.95 0.14 5.30
C CYS A 28 4.94 -0.64 6.16
N PRO A 29 5.22 -0.93 7.45
CA PRO A 29 4.31 -1.71 8.30
C PRO A 29 2.93 -1.09 8.45
N THR A 30 2.86 0.24 8.59
CA THR A 30 1.59 0.97 8.71
C THR A 30 0.73 0.82 7.46
N LYS A 31 1.35 0.86 6.27
CA LYS A 31 0.66 0.74 4.98
C LYS A 31 0.37 -0.73 4.64
N TRP A 32 1.16 -1.66 5.17
CA TRP A 32 0.93 -3.09 5.09
C TRP A 32 -0.40 -3.52 5.73
N ASN A 33 -0.86 -2.81 6.76
CA ASN A 33 -2.17 -3.06 7.36
C ASN A 33 -3.31 -2.84 6.35
N VAL A 34 -3.19 -1.84 5.48
CA VAL A 34 -4.19 -1.60 4.42
C VAL A 34 -4.28 -2.80 3.47
N TRP A 35 -3.14 -3.34 3.07
CA TRP A 35 -3.07 -4.55 2.25
C TRP A 35 -3.69 -5.75 2.93
N SER A 36 -3.32 -5.96 4.19
CA SER A 36 -3.77 -7.10 4.99
C SER A 36 -5.28 -7.07 5.18
N GLU A 37 -5.85 -5.92 5.54
CA GLU A 37 -7.29 -5.75 5.73
C GLU A 37 -8.06 -5.91 4.41
N ALA A 38 -7.58 -5.32 3.31
CA ALA A 38 -8.21 -5.41 2.00
C ALA A 38 -8.27 -6.88 1.49
N PHE A 39 -7.16 -7.62 1.62
CA PHE A 39 -7.11 -9.03 1.23
C PHE A 39 -7.92 -9.91 2.17
N GLN A 40 -7.87 -9.66 3.49
CA GLN A 40 -8.68 -10.41 4.44
C GLN A 40 -10.19 -10.23 4.20
N ALA A 41 -10.63 -9.03 3.80
CA ALA A 41 -12.04 -8.74 3.55
C ALA A 41 -12.61 -9.45 2.31
N LEU A 42 -11.84 -9.55 1.23
CA LEU A 42 -12.35 -9.99 -0.09
C LEU A 42 -11.76 -11.30 -0.58
N LEU A 43 -10.58 -11.67 -0.10
CA LEU A 43 -9.79 -12.82 -0.55
C LEU A 43 -9.22 -13.57 0.67
N PHE A 44 -10.05 -13.82 1.68
CA PHE A 44 -9.64 -14.42 2.97
C PHE A 44 -8.91 -15.76 2.85
N GLN A 45 -9.10 -16.48 1.74
CA GLN A 45 -8.43 -17.75 1.44
C GLN A 45 -6.99 -17.56 0.96
N ILE A 46 -6.61 -16.35 0.54
CA ILE A 46 -5.28 -16.02 0.05
C ILE A 46 -4.46 -15.47 1.23
N HIS A 47 -3.45 -16.24 1.62
CA HIS A 47 -2.47 -15.77 2.60
C HIS A 47 -1.50 -14.77 1.94
N LEU A 48 -1.80 -13.48 2.10
CA LEU A 48 -0.98 -12.40 1.53
C LEU A 48 0.39 -12.33 2.22
N THR A 49 1.46 -12.37 1.43
CA THR A 49 2.84 -12.12 1.89
C THR A 49 3.46 -11.00 1.07
N PRO A 50 4.49 -10.30 1.57
CA PRO A 50 5.17 -9.25 0.80
C PRO A 50 5.70 -9.75 -0.56
N ASN A 51 6.22 -10.98 -0.60
CA ASN A 51 6.70 -11.60 -1.85
C ASN A 51 5.57 -11.88 -2.84
N LEU A 52 4.40 -12.29 -2.34
CA LEU A 52 3.23 -12.52 -3.17
C LEU A 52 2.69 -11.20 -3.73
N LEU A 53 2.59 -10.17 -2.90
CA LEU A 53 2.18 -8.83 -3.33
C LEU A 53 3.17 -8.25 -4.35
N GLN A 54 4.47 -8.43 -4.13
CA GLN A 54 5.50 -8.03 -5.10
C GLN A 54 5.35 -8.78 -6.43
N SER A 55 4.92 -10.04 -6.40
CA SER A 55 4.63 -10.82 -7.60
C SER A 55 3.47 -10.23 -8.40
N PHE A 56 2.41 -9.79 -7.72
CA PHE A 56 1.28 -9.10 -8.36
C PHE A 56 1.70 -7.75 -8.94
N LEU A 57 2.33 -6.89 -8.13
CA LEU A 57 2.54 -5.49 -8.48
C LEU A 57 3.73 -5.26 -9.41
N ARG A 58 4.83 -6.00 -9.22
CA ARG A 58 6.08 -5.77 -9.95
C ARG A 58 6.28 -6.71 -11.12
N PHE A 59 5.83 -7.96 -10.99
CA PHE A 59 6.00 -8.97 -12.02
C PHE A 59 4.72 -9.28 -12.80
N LEU A 60 3.58 -8.71 -12.38
CA LEU A 60 2.26 -8.96 -12.96
C LEU A 60 1.92 -10.46 -13.01
N ARG A 61 2.42 -11.22 -12.03
CA ARG A 61 2.28 -12.68 -11.93
C ARG A 61 1.18 -13.04 -10.95
N MET A 62 0.08 -13.57 -11.49
CA MET A 62 -1.11 -13.92 -10.72
C MET A 62 -1.07 -15.37 -10.21
N PRO A 63 -1.88 -15.72 -9.18
CA PRO A 63 -2.08 -17.10 -8.78
C PRO A 63 -2.61 -17.93 -9.96
N THR A 64 -2.48 -19.25 -9.87
CA THR A 64 -2.88 -20.17 -10.93
C THR A 64 -4.36 -20.15 -11.26
N ASP A 65 -5.24 -19.73 -10.33
CA ASP A 65 -6.68 -19.64 -10.57
C ASP A 65 -7.04 -18.38 -11.37
N PRO A 66 -7.44 -18.50 -12.65
CA PRO A 66 -7.79 -17.35 -13.50
C PRO A 66 -9.07 -16.63 -13.05
N SER A 67 -9.97 -17.31 -12.33
CA SER A 67 -11.25 -16.74 -11.90
C SER A 67 -11.07 -15.58 -10.91
N LEU A 68 -9.93 -15.56 -10.20
CA LEU A 68 -9.60 -14.55 -9.21
C LEU A 68 -8.79 -13.37 -9.79
N HIS A 69 -8.34 -13.45 -11.05
CA HIS A 69 -7.41 -12.47 -11.61
C HIS A 69 -7.99 -11.05 -11.59
N THR A 70 -9.20 -10.88 -12.11
CA THR A 70 -9.88 -9.58 -12.13
C THR A 70 -10.07 -9.02 -10.73
N THR A 71 -10.53 -9.85 -9.78
CA THR A 71 -10.74 -9.44 -8.39
C THR A 71 -9.45 -8.97 -7.74
N ILE A 72 -8.36 -9.71 -7.90
CA ILE A 72 -7.05 -9.32 -7.35
C ILE A 72 -6.53 -8.05 -8.01
N TRP A 73 -6.68 -7.89 -9.33
CA TRP A 73 -6.26 -6.66 -10.03
C TRP A 73 -7.01 -5.43 -9.56
N ILE A 74 -8.33 -5.54 -9.40
CA ILE A 74 -9.17 -4.47 -8.86
C ILE A 74 -8.73 -4.15 -7.44
N LEU A 75 -8.57 -5.17 -6.59
CA LEU A 75 -8.16 -5.00 -5.20
C LEU A 75 -6.79 -4.31 -5.11
N CYS A 76 -5.80 -4.76 -5.88
CA CYS A 76 -4.49 -4.13 -5.96
C CYS A 76 -4.58 -2.67 -6.41
N SER A 77 -5.37 -2.38 -7.43
CA SER A 77 -5.53 -1.01 -7.95
C SER A 77 -6.20 -0.09 -6.92
N CYS A 78 -7.27 -0.55 -6.27
CA CYS A 78 -7.97 0.19 -5.24
C CYS A 78 -7.08 0.45 -4.02
N THR A 79 -6.35 -0.57 -3.55
CA THR A 79 -5.46 -0.44 -2.39
C THR A 79 -4.27 0.48 -2.69
N LEU A 80 -3.66 0.38 -3.87
CA LEU A 80 -2.61 1.31 -4.31
C LEU A 80 -3.12 2.75 -4.33
N GLN A 81 -4.30 2.97 -4.93
CA GLN A 81 -4.89 4.30 -5.00
C GLN A 81 -5.16 4.86 -3.60
N ALA A 82 -5.70 4.06 -2.70
CA ALA A 82 -5.96 4.50 -1.33
C ALA A 82 -4.67 4.83 -0.60
N ILE A 83 -3.68 3.93 -0.60
CA ILE A 83 -2.37 4.19 0.02
C ILE A 83 -1.77 5.49 -0.51
N TRP A 84 -1.77 5.68 -1.83
CA TRP A 84 -1.28 6.92 -2.45
C TRP A 84 -2.03 8.15 -1.95
N ARG A 85 -3.38 8.12 -1.98
CA ARG A 85 -4.21 9.25 -1.56
C ARG A 85 -3.98 9.63 -0.11
N PHE A 86 -4.06 8.66 0.82
CA PHE A 86 -3.90 8.92 2.24
C PHE A 86 -2.45 9.31 2.59
N HIS A 87 -1.47 8.75 1.89
CA HIS A 87 -0.09 9.16 2.04
C HIS A 87 0.08 10.66 1.74
N TRP A 88 -0.37 11.11 0.56
CA TRP A 88 -0.20 12.50 0.16
C TRP A 88 -1.12 13.46 0.93
N GLN A 89 -2.28 13.00 1.39
CA GLN A 89 -3.11 13.78 2.31
C GLN A 89 -2.38 14.08 3.62
N GLN A 90 -1.70 13.09 4.23
CA GLN A 90 -0.88 13.34 5.42
C GLN A 90 0.34 14.21 5.08
N VAL A 91 1.07 13.92 4.00
CA VAL A 91 2.30 14.64 3.65
C VAL A 91 2.05 16.11 3.31
N ILE A 92 0.97 16.43 2.58
CA ILE A 92 0.69 17.78 2.08
C ILE A 92 -0.24 18.55 3.02
N HIS A 93 -1.22 17.87 3.61
CA HIS A 93 -2.32 18.49 4.36
C HIS A 93 -2.35 18.11 5.84
N ASP A 94 -1.40 17.29 6.32
CA ASP A 94 -1.33 16.81 7.71
C ASP A 94 -2.62 16.14 8.20
N VAL A 95 -3.32 15.47 7.28
CA VAL A 95 -4.56 14.72 7.55
C VAL A 95 -4.21 13.33 8.08
N PRO A 96 -4.56 12.98 9.34
CA PRO A 96 -4.15 11.72 9.96
C PRO A 96 -4.46 10.48 9.13
N PHE A 97 -3.51 9.55 9.11
CA PHE A 97 -3.67 8.28 8.42
C PHE A 97 -4.57 7.34 9.21
N HIS A 98 -5.78 7.17 8.71
CA HIS A 98 -6.67 6.08 9.13
C HIS A 98 -6.54 4.95 8.11
N THR A 99 -6.48 3.69 8.56
CA THR A 99 -6.52 2.54 7.65
C THR A 99 -7.79 2.65 6.81
N PRO A 100 -7.67 2.87 5.48
CA PRO A 100 -8.84 3.07 4.68
C PRO A 100 -9.55 1.76 4.46
N ARG A 101 -10.87 1.77 4.63
CA ARG A 101 -11.70 0.64 4.27
C ARG A 101 -11.71 0.51 2.74
N ILE A 102 -10.99 -0.47 2.23
CA ILE A 102 -10.98 -0.81 0.82
C ILE A 102 -12.18 -1.74 0.58
N ILE A 103 -13.30 -1.13 0.19
CA ILE A 103 -14.59 -1.76 -0.19
C ILE A 103 -15.45 -2.18 1.02
#